data_AF-A0A1S3KIA0-F1
#
_entry.id   AF-A0A1S3KIA0-F1
#
_cell.length_a   1.000
_cell.length_b   1.000
_cell.length_c   1.000
_cell.angle_alpha   90.00
_cell.angle_beta   90.00
_cell.angle_gamma   90.00
#
_symmetry.space_group_name_H-M   'P 1'
#
loop_
_entity.id
_entity.type
_entity.pdbx_description
1 polymer ?
#
loop_
_entity_poly.entity_id
_entity_poly.type
_entity_poly.pdbx_seq_one_letter_code
_entity_poly.pdbx_strand_id
1 'polypeptide(L)'
;MSSHAKYSIPLVCVGPSMRDGDWIETTVKYGVCSKNDVRLTLVLGPGVTWWKGLILSRKNDRKKYQVLIQLQDDQHSVTVTIGRHMLEQNHLVFCKAKIFGVKTNMYQIEDAATVLEGGAHYTFTWVKD
;
A
#
# COMPACT_ATOMS: atom_id res chain seq x y z
N MET A 1 5.06 19.98 10.18
CA MET A 1 5.24 18.59 10.67
C MET A 1 4.92 17.65 9.52
N SER A 2 5.92 17.13 8.79
CA SER A 2 5.68 16.35 7.57
C SER A 2 5.46 14.87 7.89
N SER A 3 4.33 14.34 7.43
CA SER A 3 3.85 12.95 7.54
C SER A 3 4.80 11.93 6.87
N HIS A 4 4.71 10.65 7.24
CA HIS A 4 5.45 9.51 6.64
C HIS A 4 5.11 9.30 5.15
N ALA A 5 3.99 9.86 4.72
CA ALA A 5 3.53 9.95 3.34
C ALA A 5 3.03 11.37 3.05
N LYS A 6 2.89 11.75 1.78
CA LYS A 6 2.30 13.06 1.44
C LYS A 6 0.87 13.20 1.98
N TYR A 7 0.12 12.11 2.03
CA TYR A 7 -1.27 12.07 2.43
C TYR A 7 -1.54 10.91 3.39
N SER A 8 -2.37 11.17 4.38
CA SER A 8 -2.99 10.17 5.25
C SER A 8 -4.43 10.02 4.78
N ILE A 9 -4.88 8.79 4.54
CA ILE A 9 -6.21 8.51 3.99
C ILE A 9 -6.88 7.35 4.73
N PRO A 10 -8.20 7.43 5.02
CA PRO A 10 -8.99 6.28 5.40
C PRO A 10 -8.99 5.23 4.28
N LEU A 11 -9.07 3.93 4.63
CA LEU A 11 -9.15 2.85 3.65
C LEU A 11 -10.34 3.03 2.68
N VAL A 12 -11.48 3.54 3.17
CA VAL A 12 -12.68 3.82 2.35
C VAL A 12 -12.47 4.91 1.30
N CYS A 13 -11.44 5.75 1.47
CA CYS A 13 -11.08 6.80 0.52
C CYS A 13 -10.08 6.32 -0.54
N VAL A 14 -9.64 5.06 -0.50
CA VAL A 14 -8.88 4.45 -1.60
C VAL A 14 -9.86 4.17 -2.73
N GLY A 15 -9.66 4.82 -3.87
CA GLY A 15 -10.62 4.74 -4.96
C GLY A 15 -10.26 5.61 -6.16
N PRO A 16 -11.25 5.98 -6.98
CA PRO A 16 -11.04 6.92 -8.07
C PRO A 16 -10.72 8.32 -7.52
N SER A 17 -9.93 9.08 -8.29
CA SER A 17 -9.62 10.49 -7.99
C SER A 17 -8.88 10.71 -6.66
N MET A 18 -7.93 9.82 -6.37
CA MET A 18 -6.96 10.09 -5.32
C MET A 18 -6.14 11.32 -5.70
N ARG A 19 -5.43 11.89 -4.71
CA ARG A 19 -4.61 13.07 -4.96
C ARG A 19 -3.56 12.77 -6.02
N ASP A 20 -2.94 13.82 -6.58
CA ASP A 20 -1.88 13.66 -7.59
C ASP A 20 -2.30 12.94 -8.89
N GLY A 21 -3.61 12.70 -9.11
CA GLY A 21 -4.15 12.07 -10.32
C GLY A 21 -4.34 10.56 -10.22
N ASP A 22 -3.93 9.96 -9.09
CA ASP A 22 -3.93 8.52 -8.89
C ASP A 22 -5.35 7.94 -8.85
N TRP A 23 -5.46 6.68 -9.27
CA TRP A 23 -6.62 5.84 -9.02
C TRP A 23 -6.13 4.48 -8.53
N ILE A 24 -6.50 4.13 -7.30
CA ILE A 24 -6.24 2.81 -6.73
C ILE A 24 -7.58 2.16 -6.39
N GLU A 25 -7.84 0.99 -6.95
CA GLU A 25 -9.01 0.18 -6.58
C GLU A 25 -8.64 -0.79 -5.47
N THR A 26 -9.57 -1.04 -4.56
CA THR A 26 -9.40 -2.03 -3.48
C THR A 26 -10.47 -3.08 -3.57
N THR A 27 -10.08 -4.36 -3.53
CA THR A 27 -10.98 -5.47 -3.33
C THR A 27 -10.55 -6.27 -2.10
N VAL A 28 -11.52 -6.86 -1.41
CA VAL A 28 -11.29 -7.65 -0.19
C VAL A 28 -11.94 -9.02 -0.32
N LYS A 29 -11.21 -10.06 0.10
CA LYS A 29 -11.73 -11.41 0.29
C LYS A 29 -11.44 -11.86 1.72
N TYR A 30 -12.47 -12.28 2.45
CA TYR A 30 -12.36 -12.71 3.85
C TYR A 30 -12.07 -14.22 3.95
N GLY A 31 -11.43 -14.63 5.06
CA GLY A 31 -11.15 -16.05 5.34
C GLY A 31 -10.06 -16.68 4.46
N VAL A 32 -9.14 -15.88 3.92
CA VAL A 32 -8.09 -16.31 2.98
C VAL A 32 -6.80 -16.74 3.70
N CYS A 33 -6.49 -16.15 4.86
CA CYS A 33 -5.32 -16.49 5.66
C CYS A 33 -5.68 -16.64 7.15
N SER A 34 -4.68 -16.89 8.00
CA SER A 34 -4.86 -16.93 9.45
C SER A 34 -5.38 -15.58 9.97
N LYS A 35 -6.19 -15.60 11.03
CA LYS A 35 -6.69 -14.37 11.70
C LYS A 35 -5.56 -13.47 12.25
N ASN A 36 -4.36 -14.03 12.43
CA ASN A 36 -3.18 -13.28 12.86
C ASN A 36 -2.39 -12.67 11.70
N ASP A 37 -2.81 -12.91 10.47
CA ASP A 37 -2.14 -12.47 9.25
C ASP A 37 -3.08 -11.63 8.39
N VAL A 38 -2.49 -10.84 7.49
CA VAL A 38 -3.19 -10.15 6.41
C VAL A 38 -2.45 -10.45 5.11
N ARG A 39 -3.19 -10.83 4.07
CA ARG A 39 -2.63 -10.98 2.72
C ARG A 39 -2.84 -9.69 1.93
N LEU A 40 -1.78 -9.22 1.29
CA LEU A 40 -1.74 -7.97 0.53
C LEU A 40 -1.27 -8.28 -0.88
N THR A 41 -2.00 -7.81 -1.87
CA THR A 41 -1.56 -7.83 -3.27
C THR A 41 -1.53 -6.41 -3.81
N LEU A 42 -0.47 -6.08 -4.53
CA LEU A 42 -0.44 -4.91 -5.40
C LEU A 42 -0.50 -5.39 -6.84
N VAL A 43 -1.29 -4.71 -7.67
CA VAL A 43 -1.46 -4.97 -9.10
C VAL A 43 -1.21 -3.67 -9.86
N LEU A 44 -0.53 -3.74 -11.00
CA LEU A 44 -0.45 -2.63 -11.94
C LEU A 44 -1.55 -2.75 -12.99
N GLY A 45 -2.34 -1.70 -13.13
CA GLY A 45 -3.32 -1.58 -14.21
C GLY A 45 -2.64 -1.41 -15.57
N PRO A 46 -3.38 -1.63 -16.67
CA PRO A 46 -2.86 -1.46 -18.02
C PRO A 46 -2.25 -0.06 -18.23
N GLY A 47 -1.02 0.00 -18.75
CA GLY A 47 -0.33 1.26 -19.06
C GLY A 47 0.33 1.96 -17.87
N VAL A 48 0.22 1.44 -16.64
CA VAL A 48 0.98 1.95 -15.48
C VAL A 48 2.41 1.40 -15.54
N THR A 49 3.35 2.21 -16.03
CA THR A 49 4.75 1.81 -16.20
C THR A 49 5.65 2.25 -15.06
N TRP A 50 5.28 3.33 -14.37
CA TRP A 50 6.10 3.90 -13.31
C TRP A 50 6.11 3.01 -12.07
N TRP A 51 7.27 2.90 -11.42
CA TRP A 51 7.47 2.10 -10.22
C TRP A 51 6.41 2.41 -9.16
N LYS A 52 5.79 1.35 -8.61
CA LYS A 52 4.88 1.39 -7.47
C LYS A 52 5.40 0.48 -6.37
N GLY A 53 5.08 0.82 -5.13
CA GLY A 53 5.42 -0.01 -4.00
C GLY A 53 4.42 0.08 -2.87
N LEU A 54 4.46 -0.96 -2.04
CA LEU A 54 3.78 -1.02 -0.76
C LEU A 54 4.85 -1.28 0.30
N ILE A 55 4.93 -0.41 1.30
CA ILE A 55 5.97 -0.47 2.34
C ILE A 55 5.35 -0.43 3.74
N LEU A 56 6.12 -0.90 4.72
CA LEU A 56 5.89 -0.66 6.14
C LEU A 56 6.89 0.38 6.64
N SER A 57 6.41 1.54 7.07
CA SER A 57 7.26 2.58 7.69
C SER A 57 7.09 2.55 9.21
N ARG A 58 8.17 2.50 9.98
CA ARG A 58 8.10 2.33 11.42
C ARG A 58 7.49 3.55 12.10
N LYS A 59 6.46 3.37 12.94
CA LYS A 59 5.77 4.46 13.64
C LYS A 59 6.72 5.28 14.53
N ASN A 60 7.66 4.59 15.18
CA ASN A 60 8.60 5.19 16.13
C ASN A 60 9.95 5.62 15.51
N ASP A 61 10.21 5.29 14.25
CA ASP A 61 11.47 5.66 13.56
C ASP A 61 11.23 5.84 12.07
N ARG A 62 11.05 7.10 11.65
CA ARG A 62 10.64 7.44 10.27
C ARG A 62 11.68 7.08 9.21
N LYS A 63 12.94 6.86 9.60
CA LYS A 63 14.01 6.50 8.66
C LYS A 63 14.03 5.00 8.36
N LYS A 64 13.34 4.19 9.18
CA LYS A 64 13.26 2.75 9.01
C LYS A 64 11.97 2.37 8.30
N TYR A 65 12.13 1.67 7.19
CA TYR A 65 11.04 1.07 6.46
C TYR A 65 11.45 -0.28 5.90
N GLN A 66 10.45 -1.09 5.60
CA GLN A 66 10.58 -2.37 4.91
C GLN A 66 9.74 -2.31 3.64
N VAL A 67 10.34 -2.64 2.49
CA VAL A 67 9.60 -2.82 1.25
C VAL A 67 8.88 -4.17 1.32
N LEU A 68 7.55 -4.15 1.21
CA LEU A 68 6.75 -5.38 1.14
C LEU A 68 6.57 -5.83 -0.30
N ILE A 69 6.18 -4.89 -1.17
CA ILE A 69 5.90 -5.12 -2.57
C ILE A 69 6.54 -3.99 -3.38
N GLN A 70 7.11 -4.34 -4.53
CA GLN A 70 7.55 -3.40 -5.54
C GLN A 70 7.20 -3.96 -6.92
N LEU A 71 6.71 -3.09 -7.81
CA LEU A 71 6.31 -3.41 -9.17
C LEU A 71 6.73 -2.28 -10.10
N GLN A 72 7.07 -2.62 -11.33
CA GLN A 72 7.33 -1.67 -12.42
C GLN A 72 7.10 -2.37 -13.75
N ASP A 73 6.75 -1.60 -14.78
CA ASP A 73 6.68 -2.07 -16.17
C ASP A 73 5.75 -3.30 -16.35
N ASP A 74 6.30 -4.44 -16.78
CA ASP A 74 5.57 -5.68 -17.10
C ASP A 74 5.23 -6.54 -15.87
N GLN A 75 5.59 -6.10 -14.67
CA GLN A 75 5.26 -6.81 -13.45
C GLN A 75 3.79 -6.60 -13.07
N HIS A 76 2.96 -7.58 -13.44
CA HIS A 76 1.51 -7.47 -13.30
C HIS A 76 1.02 -7.46 -11.86
N SER A 77 1.57 -8.30 -10.97
CA SER A 77 1.16 -8.33 -9.57
C SER A 77 2.17 -9.05 -8.66
N VAL A 78 2.21 -8.66 -7.39
CA VAL A 78 2.94 -9.36 -6.33
C VAL A 78 2.05 -9.46 -5.09
N THR A 79 2.09 -10.62 -4.43
CA THR A 79 1.32 -10.91 -3.22
C THR A 79 2.25 -11.26 -2.07
N VAL A 80 1.98 -10.72 -0.89
CA VAL A 80 2.69 -11.02 0.37
C VAL A 80 1.69 -11.30 1.47
N THR A 81 2.07 -12.12 2.44
CA THR A 81 1.31 -12.30 3.69
C THR A 81 2.18 -11.77 4.83
N ILE A 82 1.63 -10.86 5.63
CA ILE A 82 2.31 -10.28 6.79
C ILE A 82 1.54 -10.60 8.07
N GLY A 83 2.25 -10.67 9.19
CA GLY A 83 1.58 -10.74 10.49
C GLY A 83 0.89 -9.41 10.80
N ARG A 84 -0.31 -9.46 11.38
CA ARG A 84 -1.08 -8.27 11.76
C ARG A 84 -0.33 -7.38 12.75
N HIS A 85 0.47 -7.97 13.64
CA HIS A 85 1.35 -7.25 14.56
C HIS A 85 2.32 -6.29 13.84
N MET A 86 2.66 -6.56 12.57
CA MET A 86 3.49 -5.66 11.78
C MET A 86 2.76 -4.33 11.48
N LEU A 87 1.43 -4.34 11.30
CA LEU A 87 0.61 -3.13 11.11
C LEU A 87 0.43 -2.34 12.42
N GLU A 88 0.53 -3.00 13.57
CA GLU A 88 0.50 -2.32 14.87
C GLU A 88 1.77 -1.47 15.07
N GLN A 89 2.91 -1.96 14.59
CA GLN A 89 4.22 -1.31 14.74
C GLN A 89 4.58 -0.34 13.60
N ASN A 90 3.89 -0.44 12.45
CA ASN A 90 4.25 0.29 11.23
C ASN A 90 3.02 0.94 10.56
N HIS A 91 3.28 1.98 9.78
CA HIS A 91 2.34 2.54 8.82
C HIS A 91 2.42 1.75 7.51
N LEU A 92 1.26 1.38 6.95
CA LEU A 92 1.18 0.83 5.60
C LEU A 92 1.10 1.98 4.60
N VAL A 93 2.07 2.04 3.68
CA VAL A 93 2.25 3.20 2.80
C VAL A 93 2.40 2.76 1.34
N PHE A 94 1.61 3.40 0.47
CA PHE A 94 1.76 3.36 -0.98
C PHE A 94 2.83 4.34 -1.42
N CYS A 95 3.73 3.86 -2.27
CA CYS A 95 4.83 4.64 -2.83
C CYS A 95 4.78 4.62 -4.35
N LYS A 96 5.22 5.71 -4.98
CA LYS A 96 5.45 5.73 -6.43
C LYS A 96 6.72 6.49 -6.80
N ALA A 97 7.30 6.15 -7.93
CA ALA A 97 8.37 6.96 -8.51
C ALA A 97 7.83 8.34 -8.95
N LYS A 98 8.70 9.34 -8.86
CA LYS A 98 8.52 10.70 -9.38
C LYS A 98 9.62 11.00 -10.39
N ILE A 99 9.55 12.16 -11.04
CA ILE A 99 10.50 12.59 -12.06
C ILE A 99 11.93 12.34 -11.55
N PHE A 100 12.81 11.83 -12.43
CA PHE A 100 14.16 11.36 -12.08
C PHE A 100 14.22 10.11 -11.18
N GLY A 101 13.16 9.31 -11.14
CA GLY A 101 13.14 8.02 -10.44
C GLY A 101 13.02 8.11 -8.91
N VAL A 102 12.72 9.29 -8.37
CA VAL A 102 12.63 9.51 -6.92
C VAL A 102 11.42 8.77 -6.35
N LYS A 103 11.66 7.72 -5.56
CA LYS A 103 10.60 6.96 -4.88
C LYS A 103 10.01 7.79 -3.73
N THR A 104 8.74 8.11 -3.85
CA THR A 104 8.02 9.02 -2.93
C THR A 104 6.90 8.28 -2.21
N ASN A 105 6.83 8.44 -0.90
CA ASN A 105 5.72 7.95 -0.08
C ASN A 105 4.48 8.84 -0.31
N MET A 106 3.44 8.29 -0.93
CA MET A 106 2.27 9.06 -1.37
C MET A 106 1.13 8.98 -0.35
N TYR A 107 0.63 7.77 -0.09
CA TYR A 107 -0.56 7.55 0.71
C TYR A 107 -0.26 6.60 1.86
N GLN A 108 -0.58 7.02 3.07
CA GLN A 108 -0.62 6.16 4.23
C GLN A 108 -2.07 5.78 4.51
N ILE A 109 -2.34 4.49 4.72
CA ILE A 109 -3.64 4.04 5.25
C ILE A 109 -3.72 4.37 6.73
N GLU A 110 -4.75 5.13 7.10
CA GLU A 110 -5.07 5.47 8.49
C GLU A 110 -5.47 4.22 9.26
N ASP A 111 -4.89 4.08 10.46
CA ASP A 111 -5.18 3.00 11.39
C ASP A 111 -5.23 1.62 10.75
N ALA A 112 -4.27 1.34 9.85
CA ALA A 112 -4.19 0.10 9.07
C ALA A 112 -4.36 -1.18 9.91
N ALA A 113 -3.85 -1.21 11.15
CA ALA A 113 -4.00 -2.36 12.07
C ALA A 113 -5.46 -2.62 12.51
N THR A 114 -6.30 -1.59 12.47
CA THR A 114 -7.72 -1.63 12.82
C THR A 114 -8.57 -1.91 11.60
N VAL A 115 -8.29 -1.24 10.47
CA VAL A 115 -9.15 -1.30 9.28
C VAL A 115 -8.84 -2.49 8.35
N LEU A 116 -7.63 -3.05 8.41
CA LEU A 116 -7.29 -4.29 7.71
C LEU A 116 -7.56 -5.48 8.60
N GLU A 117 -8.62 -6.22 8.30
CA GLU A 117 -9.08 -7.36 9.08
C GLU A 117 -8.13 -8.55 8.95
N GLY A 118 -7.81 -9.17 10.09
CA GLY A 118 -7.03 -10.40 10.12
C GLY A 118 -7.75 -11.55 9.42
N GLY A 119 -7.02 -12.33 8.64
CA GLY A 119 -7.54 -13.41 7.81
C GLY A 119 -8.06 -12.97 6.45
N ALA A 120 -8.06 -11.66 6.16
CA ALA A 120 -8.48 -11.14 4.86
C ALA A 120 -7.31 -11.01 3.87
N HIS A 121 -7.68 -10.99 2.60
CA HIS A 121 -6.83 -10.66 1.46
C HIS A 121 -7.31 -9.37 0.83
N TYR A 122 -6.50 -8.33 0.93
CA TYR A 122 -6.70 -7.05 0.26
C TYR A 122 -5.87 -7.01 -1.02
N THR A 123 -6.55 -6.75 -2.14
CA THR A 123 -5.89 -6.49 -3.43
C THR A 123 -6.06 -5.02 -3.77
N PHE A 124 -4.94 -4.33 -3.93
CA PHE A 124 -4.87 -2.95 -4.37
C PHE A 124 -4.41 -2.93 -5.83
N THR A 125 -5.23 -2.39 -6.71
CA THR A 125 -4.90 -2.24 -8.14
C THR A 125 -4.64 -0.78 -8.43
N TRP A 126 -3.39 -0.45 -8.77
CA TRP A 126 -3.05 0.90 -9.22
C TRP A 126 -3.48 1.04 -10.68
N VAL A 127 -4.69 1.58 -10.90
CA VAL A 127 -5.31 1.67 -12.23
C VAL A 127 -4.70 2.81 -13.04
N LYS A 128 -4.36 3.92 -12.38
CA LYS A 128 -3.85 5.13 -13.03
C LYS A 128 -2.85 5.86 -12.12
N ASP A 129 -1.79 6.39 -12.74
CA ASP A 129 -0.81 7.30 -12.12
C ASP A 129 -1.28 8.77 -12.15
#